data_AF-A0A9N9JX62-F1
#
_entry.id   AF-A0A9N9JX62-F1
#
_cell.length_a   1.000
_cell.length_b   1.000
_cell.length_c   1.000
_cell.angle_alpha   90.00
_cell.angle_beta   90.00
_cell.angle_gamma   90.00
#
_symmetry.space_group_name_H-M   'P 1'
#
loop_
_entity.id
_entity.type
_entity.pdbx_description
1 polymer ?
#
loop_
_entity_poly.entity_id
_entity_poly.type
_entity_poly.pdbx_seq_one_letter_code
_entity_poly.pdbx_strand_id
1 'polypeptide(L)'
;GAYDLPENPSPLEKMKYDICQNILGYKLTNHSTTQQIAQQIQLSIAETEELLFCRIEKFTLDRLVVYASKLFSPSHIKITNNLILEILEQKLHAQKVNPMSDSHRLWGKDVFL
;
A
#
# COMPACT_ATOMS: atom_id res chain seq x y z
N GLY A 1 8.26 4.50 -18.16
CA GLY A 1 7.12 4.72 -17.28
C GLY A 1 7.15 3.67 -16.20
N ALA A 2 7.02 4.05 -14.93
CA ALA A 2 6.61 3.11 -13.90
C ALA A 2 5.16 2.73 -14.19
N TYR A 3 4.81 1.45 -14.09
CA TYR A 3 3.43 1.02 -14.27
C TYR A 3 2.63 1.45 -13.04
N ASP A 4 1.60 2.25 -13.25
CA ASP A 4 0.69 2.65 -12.18
C ASP A 4 -0.20 1.47 -11.76
N LEU A 5 -0.59 1.46 -10.48
CA LEU A 5 -1.60 0.54 -9.96
C LEU A 5 -2.94 0.73 -10.68
N PRO A 6 -3.79 -0.31 -10.79
CA PRO A 6 -5.16 -0.16 -11.28
C PRO A 6 -5.96 0.79 -10.39
N GLU A 7 -7.10 1.30 -10.88
CA GLU A 7 -7.94 2.31 -10.19
C GLU A 7 -8.37 1.89 -8.78
N ASN A 8 -8.61 0.58 -8.57
CA ASN A 8 -8.95 0.01 -7.27
C ASN A 8 -8.03 -1.18 -6.97
N PRO A 9 -6.78 -0.95 -6.52
CA PRO A 9 -5.83 -2.02 -6.31
C PRO A 9 -6.18 -2.79 -5.03
N SER A 10 -6.09 -4.11 -5.12
CA SER A 10 -6.21 -4.99 -3.96
C SER A 10 -5.10 -4.72 -2.94
N PRO A 11 -5.30 -5.08 -1.65
CA PRO A 11 -4.24 -4.98 -0.64
C PRO A 11 -2.95 -5.69 -1.04
N LEU A 12 -3.06 -6.82 -1.75
CA LEU A 12 -1.91 -7.58 -2.23
C LEU A 12 -1.14 -6.80 -3.31
N GLU A 13 -1.84 -6.17 -4.26
CA GLU A 13 -1.21 -5.35 -5.31
C GLU A 13 -0.50 -4.13 -4.72
N LYS A 14 -1.16 -3.42 -3.79
CA LYS A 14 -0.54 -2.31 -3.05
C LYS A 14 0.76 -2.75 -2.38
N MET A 15 0.74 -3.87 -1.65
CA MET A 15 1.92 -4.36 -0.94
C MET A 15 3.06 -4.79 -1.89
N LYS A 16 2.75 -5.45 -3.01
CA LYS A 16 3.76 -5.76 -4.03
C LYS A 16 4.39 -4.49 -4.60
N TYR A 17 3.55 -3.49 -4.91
CA TYR A 17 3.98 -2.22 -5.46
C TYR A 17 4.90 -1.46 -4.49
N ASP A 18 4.51 -1.39 -3.21
CA ASP A 18 5.31 -0.76 -2.17
C ASP A 18 6.71 -1.40 -2.05
N ILE A 19 6.80 -2.73 -2.13
CA ILE A 19 8.10 -3.41 -2.10
C ILE A 19 8.94 -3.05 -3.33
N CYS A 20 8.36 -3.05 -4.54
CA CYS A 20 9.07 -2.65 -5.75
C CYS A 20 9.57 -1.20 -5.65
N GLN A 21 8.74 -0.28 -5.14
CA GLN A 21 9.11 1.11 -4.92
C GLN A 21 10.24 1.26 -3.90
N ASN A 22 10.22 0.48 -2.82
CA ASN A 22 11.31 0.47 -1.85
C ASN A 22 12.62 -0.01 -2.47
N ILE A 23 12.59 -1.04 -3.33
CA ILE A 23 13.78 -1.53 -4.03
C ILE A 23 14.30 -0.49 -5.03
N LEU A 24 13.40 0.19 -5.76
CA LEU A 24 13.78 1.30 -6.64
C LEU A 24 14.41 2.45 -5.83
N GLY A 25 13.80 2.82 -4.70
CA GLY A 25 14.34 3.81 -3.77
C GLY A 25 15.73 3.44 -3.28
N TYR A 26 15.95 2.18 -2.88
CA TYR A 26 17.27 1.67 -2.50
C TYR A 26 18.32 1.88 -3.60
N LYS A 27 17.99 1.50 -4.84
CA LYS A 27 18.88 1.68 -5.98
C LYS A 27 19.27 3.15 -6.15
N LEU A 28 18.30 4.05 -6.05
CA LEU A 28 18.51 5.49 -6.24
C LEU A 28 19.35 6.08 -5.09
N THR A 29 19.03 5.77 -3.84
CA THR A 29 19.76 6.28 -2.65
C THR A 29 21.19 5.77 -2.59
N ASN A 30 21.46 4.54 -3.05
CA ASN A 30 22.81 3.95 -3.06
C ASN A 30 23.54 4.18 -4.40
N HIS A 31 22.99 4.97 -5.32
CA HIS A 31 23.55 5.22 -6.66
C HIS A 31 23.94 3.94 -7.41
N SER A 32 23.21 2.85 -7.18
CA SER A 32 23.52 1.54 -7.75
C SER A 32 23.02 1.43 -9.19
N THR A 33 23.78 0.70 -10.01
CA THR A 33 23.36 0.34 -11.37
C THR A 33 22.36 -0.82 -11.30
N THR A 34 21.56 -0.99 -12.36
CA THR A 34 20.65 -2.14 -12.48
C THR A 34 21.40 -3.47 -12.38
N GLN A 35 22.61 -3.55 -12.96
CA GLN A 35 23.45 -4.74 -12.88
C GLN A 35 23.88 -5.08 -11.45
N GLN A 36 24.22 -4.08 -10.63
CA GLN A 36 24.57 -4.29 -9.22
C GLN A 36 23.37 -4.83 -8.43
N ILE A 37 22.18 -4.25 -8.63
CA ILE A 37 20.95 -4.75 -7.99
C ILE A 37 20.67 -6.19 -8.43
N ALA A 38 20.74 -6.47 -9.74
CA ALA A 38 20.51 -7.80 -10.31
C ALA A 38 21.41 -8.86 -9.68
N GLN A 39 22.70 -8.52 -9.52
CA GLN A 39 23.68 -9.40 -8.87
C GLN A 39 23.36 -9.65 -7.40
N GLN A 40 22.96 -8.62 -6.64
CA GLN A 40 22.64 -8.76 -5.21
C GLN A 40 21.41 -9.64 -4.98
N ILE A 41 20.35 -9.46 -5.77
CA ILE A 41 19.10 -10.22 -5.60
C ILE A 41 19.09 -11.54 -6.37
N GLN A 42 20.10 -11.78 -7.22
CA GLN A 42 20.29 -12.96 -8.08
C GLN A 42 19.19 -13.08 -9.15
N LEU A 43 18.92 -11.99 -9.86
CA LEU A 43 18.06 -11.95 -11.04
C LEU A 43 18.86 -11.62 -12.30
N SER A 44 18.27 -11.90 -13.46
CA SER A 44 18.79 -11.32 -14.71
C SER A 44 18.60 -9.79 -14.72
N ILE A 45 19.38 -9.09 -15.55
CA ILE A 45 19.24 -7.63 -15.73
C ILE A 45 17.82 -7.30 -16.21
N ALA A 46 17.30 -8.06 -17.17
CA ALA A 46 15.95 -7.87 -17.71
C ALA A 46 14.88 -8.02 -16.63
N GLU A 47 14.90 -9.11 -15.83
CA GLU A 47 13.94 -9.26 -14.72
C GLU A 47 14.08 -8.16 -13.66
N THR A 48 15.30 -7.67 -13.44
CA THR A 48 15.54 -6.58 -12.51
C THR A 48 14.95 -5.27 -13.03
N GLU A 49 15.03 -4.99 -14.33
CA GLU A 49 14.34 -3.84 -14.94
C GLU A 49 12.82 -3.94 -14.76
N GLU A 50 12.24 -5.12 -15.01
CA GLU A 50 10.81 -5.37 -14.79
C GLU A 50 10.39 -5.08 -13.35
N LEU A 51 11.20 -5.50 -12.37
CA LEU A 51 11.00 -5.20 -10.95
C LEU A 51 11.10 -3.69 -10.68
N LEU A 52 12.13 -3.03 -11.19
CA LEU A 52 12.35 -1.58 -11.00
C LEU A 52 11.28 -0.73 -11.69
N PHE A 53 10.64 -1.23 -12.74
CA PHE A 53 9.45 -0.63 -13.37
C PHE A 53 8.13 -0.96 -12.66
N CYS A 54 8.19 -1.67 -11.53
CA CYS A 54 7.05 -2.08 -10.71
C CYS A 54 6.01 -2.91 -11.47
N ARG A 55 6.44 -3.83 -12.36
CA ARG A 55 5.53 -4.78 -13.05
C ARG A 55 5.09 -5.92 -12.11
N ILE A 56 4.26 -5.57 -11.13
CA ILE A 56 3.88 -6.43 -9.99
C ILE A 56 3.18 -7.74 -10.37
N GLU A 57 2.60 -7.82 -11.56
CA GLU A 57 1.98 -9.03 -12.11
C GLU A 57 3.00 -10.14 -12.42
N LYS A 58 4.27 -9.79 -12.62
CA LYS A 58 5.36 -10.73 -12.91
C LYS A 58 5.99 -11.36 -11.66
N PHE A 59 5.64 -10.86 -10.48
CA PHE A 59 6.26 -11.28 -9.23
C PHE A 59 5.22 -11.71 -8.20
N THR A 60 5.53 -12.79 -7.48
CA THR A 60 4.79 -13.18 -6.29
C THR A 60 5.29 -12.37 -5.09
N LEU A 61 4.44 -12.23 -4.07
CA LEU A 61 4.80 -11.45 -2.87
C LEU A 61 5.99 -12.06 -2.13
N ASP A 62 6.03 -13.39 -2.02
CA ASP A 62 7.12 -14.14 -1.40
C ASP A 62 8.48 -13.85 -2.08
N ARG A 63 8.55 -13.86 -3.41
CA ARG A 63 9.77 -13.51 -4.16
C ARG A 63 10.20 -12.07 -3.89
N LEU A 64 9.26 -11.13 -3.88
CA LEU A 64 9.55 -9.72 -3.60
C LEU A 64 10.14 -9.51 -2.19
N VAL A 65 9.58 -10.19 -1.18
CA VAL A 65 10.11 -10.16 0.19
C VAL A 65 11.53 -10.73 0.25
N VAL A 66 11.79 -11.84 -0.45
CA VAL A 66 13.14 -12.42 -0.53
C VAL A 66 14.12 -11.43 -1.17
N TYR A 67 13.76 -10.77 -2.27
CA TYR A 67 14.63 -9.76 -2.90
C TYR A 67 14.89 -8.57 -1.99
N ALA A 68 13.84 -8.06 -1.35
CA ALA A 68 13.94 -6.98 -0.38
C ALA A 68 14.89 -7.35 0.77
N SER A 69 14.79 -8.56 1.32
CA SER A 69 15.66 -9.03 2.41
C SER A 69 17.15 -9.15 2.04
N LYS A 70 17.48 -9.28 0.75
CA LYS A 70 18.86 -9.31 0.26
C LYS A 70 19.47 -7.91 0.12
N LEU A 71 18.63 -6.87 -0.03
CA LEU A 71 19.06 -5.48 -0.22
C LEU A 71 19.02 -4.68 1.09
N PHE A 72 17.99 -4.89 1.89
CA PHE A 72 17.77 -4.16 3.12
C PHE A 72 18.42 -4.85 4.32
N SER A 73 18.99 -4.05 5.22
CA SER A 73 19.28 -4.55 6.56
C SER A 73 17.96 -4.96 7.25
N PRO A 74 17.95 -5.98 8.12
CA PRO A 74 16.72 -6.49 8.77
C PRO A 74 15.86 -5.42 9.46
N SER A 75 16.45 -4.29 9.85
CA SER A 75 15.78 -3.14 10.50
C SER A 75 15.02 -2.21 9.55
N HIS A 76 15.11 -2.37 8.23
CA HIS A 76 14.53 -1.45 7.23
C HIS A 76 13.18 -1.88 6.66
N ILE A 77 12.68 -3.08 6.96
CA ILE A 77 11.32 -3.46 6.56
C ILE A 77 10.33 -2.86 7.57
N LYS A 78 9.99 -1.59 7.37
CA LYS A 78 8.83 -0.99 8.03
C LYS A 78 7.56 -1.47 7.32
N ILE A 79 6.91 -2.49 7.88
CA ILE A 79 5.50 -2.78 7.56
C ILE A 79 4.69 -1.64 8.16
N THR A 80 4.46 -0.58 7.39
CA THR A 80 3.54 0.48 7.81
C THR A 80 2.14 -0.03 7.50
N ASN A 81 1.38 -0.39 8.54
CA ASN A 81 -0.03 -0.76 8.46
C ASN A 81 -0.89 0.46 8.04
N ASN A 82 -0.68 1.01 6.84
CA ASN A 82 -1.52 2.09 6.31
C ASN A 82 -2.95 1.61 6.02
N LEU A 83 -3.19 0.31 5.91
CA LEU A 83 -4.52 -0.30 5.85
C LEU A 83 -5.37 0.03 7.08
N ILE A 84 -4.79 0.06 8.28
CA ILE A 84 -5.56 0.38 9.49
C ILE A 84 -5.95 1.87 9.49
N LEU A 85 -5.07 2.76 9.04
CA LEU A 85 -5.36 4.19 8.98
C LEU A 85 -6.44 4.51 7.94
N GLU A 86 -6.33 3.97 6.72
CA GLU A 86 -7.35 4.14 5.68
C GLU A 86 -8.73 3.61 6.14
N ILE A 87 -8.77 2.45 6.80
CA ILE A 87 -10.02 1.87 7.33
C ILE A 87 -10.59 2.72 8.48
N LEU A 88 -9.74 3.25 9.36
CA LEU A 88 -10.19 4.10 10.47
C LEU A 88 -10.71 5.44 9.97
N GLU A 89 -10.08 6.04 8.96
CA GLU A 89 -10.55 7.28 8.33
C GLU A 89 -11.92 7.09 7.69
N GLN A 90 -12.12 6.02 6.91
CA GLN A 90 -13.43 5.73 6.32
C GLN A 90 -14.51 5.46 7.37
N LYS A 91 -14.18 4.77 8.47
CA LYS A 91 -15.11 4.54 9.59
C LYS A 91 -15.45 5.85 10.32
N LEU A 92 -14.48 6.74 10.51
CA LEU A 92 -14.68 8.04 11.15
C LEU A 92 -15.57 8.96 10.31
N HIS A 93 -15.42 8.92 8.98
CA HIS A 93 -16.31 9.62 8.06
C HIS A 93 -17.72 9.03 8.09
N ALA A 94 -17.89 7.72 7.98
CA ALA A 94 -19.21 7.07 8.05
C ALA A 94 -19.97 7.36 9.36
N GLN A 95 -19.26 7.49 10.49
CA GLN A 95 -19.86 7.85 11.77
C GLN A 95 -20.32 9.31 11.86
N LYS A 96 -19.66 10.23 11.14
CA LYS A 96 -20.05 11.65 11.07
C LYS A 96 -21.23 11.91 10.13
N VAL A 97 -21.51 11.03 9.16
CA VAL A 97 -22.63 11.19 8.20
C VAL A 97 -23.88 10.40 8.62
N ASN A 98 -24.00 9.94 9.88
CA ASN A 98 -25.23 9.36 10.40
C ASN A 98 -25.99 10.35 11.32
N PRO A 99 -26.75 11.33 10.79
CA PRO A 99 -27.82 11.94 11.55
C PRO A 99 -28.96 10.92 11.65
N MET A 100 -28.86 9.99 12.61
CA MET A 100 -29.95 9.09 12.96
C MET A 100 -31.10 9.93 13.50
N SER A 101 -32.11 10.10 12.64
CA SER A 101 -33.54 10.10 12.94
C SER A 101 -33.93 10.26 14.43
N ASP A 102 -34.28 11.48 14.82
CA ASP A 102 -35.23 11.73 15.91
C ASP A 102 -36.46 12.48 15.35
N SER A 103 -37.03 11.90 14.29
CA SER A 103 -38.47 11.93 14.11
C SER A 103 -39.02 10.99 15.18
N HIS A 104 -39.51 11.51 16.32
CA HIS A 104 -40.49 10.91 17.26
C HIS A 104 -40.34 11.49 18.68
N ARG A 105 -40.69 12.77 18.86
CA ARG A 105 -41.42 13.27 20.03
C ARG A 105 -42.39 14.38 19.62
N LEU A 106 -43.28 14.04 18.68
CA LEU A 106 -44.66 14.50 18.77
C LEU A 106 -45.21 13.85 20.04
N TRP A 107 -45.58 14.62 21.05
CA TRP A 107 -46.65 14.41 22.04
C TRP A 107 -46.49 15.53 23.09
N GLY A 108 -47.26 16.59 22.86
CA GLY A 108 -47.35 17.79 23.69
C GLY A 108 -48.42 18.76 23.17
N LYS A 109 -49.44 18.22 22.47
CA LYS A 109 -50.77 18.82 22.50
C LYS A 109 -51.38 18.28 23.78
N ASP A 110 -51.61 19.17 24.74
CA ASP A 110 -52.63 19.11 25.81
C ASP A 110 -52.16 19.92 27.02
N VAL A 111 -52.27 21.24 26.93
CA VAL A 111 -52.68 22.07 28.08
C VAL A 111 -53.71 23.06 27.55
N PHE A 112 -54.96 22.60 27.54
CA PHE A 112 -56.13 23.46 27.66
C PHE A 112 -56.28 23.81 29.15
N LEU A 113 -56.16 25.10 29.47
CA LEU A 113 -57.04 25.94 30.32
C LEU A 113 -56.26 27.16 30.84
#